data_AF-A0A101XQU3-F1
#
_entry.id   AF-A0A101XQU3-F1
#
_cell.length_a   1.000
_cell.length_b   1.000
_cell.length_c   1.000
_cell.angle_alpha   90.00
_cell.angle_beta   90.00
_cell.angle_gamma   90.00
#
_symmetry.space_group_name_H-M   'P 1'
#
loop_
_entity.id
_entity.type
_entity.pdbx_description
1 polymer ?
#
loop_
_entity_poly.entity_id
_entity_poly.type
_entity_poly.pdbx_seq_one_letter_code
_entity_poly.pdbx_strand_id
1 'polypeptide(L)'
;MDEAFGEWLRRQRKEKRLTLRSVAAKSKLGIGHLSLLENGKRKPKVESLAPLALALGIPYGDLMRAAGYLDDRNLLFAHRLHSVRLDQKVDVQDLATACGLSPKTIERWEDGSNHLPSQKTIERLAAHLQVTSDYLLGLTDRPEAATFDLRSVLEMDTVIYNGTPLTAEQKTFVADLIRRVLDFSGSPSNSQEDDELK
;
A
#
# COMPACT_ATOMS: atom_id res chain seq x y z
N MET A 1 2.04 2.92 -18.78
CA MET A 1 1.23 1.76 -19.23
C MET A 1 2.07 0.55 -18.88
N ASP A 2 1.77 -0.14 -17.78
CA ASP A 2 2.56 -1.29 -17.32
C ASP A 2 2.33 -2.46 -18.30
N GLU A 3 3.37 -2.86 -19.05
CA GLU A 3 3.34 -4.05 -19.92
C GLU A 3 3.15 -5.28 -19.03
N ALA A 4 2.11 -6.09 -19.28
CA ALA A 4 1.90 -7.30 -18.50
C ALA A 4 3.05 -8.30 -18.75
N PHE A 5 3.59 -8.91 -17.68
CA PHE A 5 4.73 -9.84 -17.75
C PHE A 5 4.68 -10.85 -18.91
N GLY A 6 3.50 -11.39 -19.21
CA GLY A 6 3.32 -12.36 -20.30
C GLY A 6 3.62 -11.80 -21.70
N GLU A 7 3.19 -10.57 -21.96
CA GLU A 7 3.45 -9.86 -23.22
C GLU A 7 4.93 -9.55 -23.35
N TRP A 8 5.52 -9.03 -22.29
CA TRP A 8 6.96 -8.77 -22.18
C TRP A 8 7.77 -10.05 -22.44
N LEU A 9 7.42 -11.16 -21.79
CA LEU A 9 8.10 -12.46 -21.94
C LEU A 9 8.03 -12.99 -23.37
N ARG A 10 6.85 -12.88 -24.00
CA ARG A 10 6.63 -13.27 -25.40
C ARG A 10 7.48 -12.42 -26.35
N ARG A 11 7.55 -11.12 -26.11
CA ARG A 11 8.35 -10.19 -26.91
C ARG A 11 9.84 -10.52 -26.81
N GLN A 12 10.36 -10.70 -25.60
CA GLN A 12 11.75 -11.12 -25.37
C GLN A 12 12.11 -12.43 -26.09
N ARG A 13 11.21 -13.42 -26.06
CA ARG A 13 11.41 -14.67 -26.78
C ARG A 13 11.47 -14.46 -28.31
N LYS A 14 10.56 -13.63 -28.86
CA LYS A 14 10.47 -13.36 -30.29
C LYS A 14 11.65 -12.53 -30.81
N GLU A 15 12.10 -11.52 -30.06
CA GLU A 15 13.29 -10.71 -30.37
C GLU A 15 14.54 -11.60 -30.54
N LYS A 16 14.65 -12.63 -29.69
CA LYS A 16 15.73 -13.63 -29.74
C LYS A 16 15.47 -14.77 -30.73
N ARG A 17 14.39 -14.69 -31.52
CA ARG A 17 13.98 -15.69 -32.53
C ARG A 17 13.82 -17.12 -31.97
N LEU A 18 13.46 -17.24 -30.69
CA LEU A 18 13.28 -18.53 -30.04
C LEU A 18 11.83 -19.03 -30.18
N THR A 19 11.66 -20.32 -30.45
CA THR A 19 10.32 -20.94 -30.42
C THR A 19 9.90 -21.23 -28.98
N LEU A 20 8.59 -21.31 -28.74
CA LEU A 20 8.05 -21.70 -27.43
C LEU A 20 8.60 -23.07 -26.98
N ARG A 21 8.74 -24.03 -27.91
CA ARG A 21 9.37 -25.34 -27.69
C ARG A 21 10.83 -25.22 -27.27
N SER A 22 11.60 -24.37 -27.94
CA SER A 22 13.03 -24.19 -27.64
C SER A 22 13.24 -23.66 -26.22
N VAL A 23 12.48 -22.64 -25.82
CA VAL A 23 12.57 -22.08 -24.46
C VAL A 23 12.13 -23.10 -23.43
N ALA A 24 11.01 -23.78 -23.64
CA ALA A 24 10.51 -24.81 -22.72
C ALA A 24 11.56 -25.93 -22.49
N ALA A 25 12.20 -26.41 -23.56
CA ALA A 25 13.26 -27.40 -23.48
C ALA A 25 14.49 -26.88 -22.70
N LYS A 26 14.95 -25.66 -23.01
CA LYS A 26 16.10 -25.04 -22.33
C LYS A 26 15.84 -24.74 -20.86
N SER A 27 14.64 -24.28 -20.52
CA SER A 27 14.26 -23.95 -19.14
C SER A 27 13.81 -25.17 -18.34
N LYS A 28 13.69 -26.35 -18.97
CA LYS A 28 13.08 -27.56 -18.39
C LYS A 28 11.67 -27.31 -17.83
N LEU A 29 10.93 -26.36 -18.41
CA LEU A 29 9.55 -26.07 -18.03
C LEU A 29 8.60 -26.66 -19.06
N GLY A 30 7.40 -27.04 -18.61
CA GLY A 30 6.37 -27.53 -19.52
C GLY A 30 5.97 -26.46 -20.55
N ILE A 31 5.88 -26.84 -21.82
CA ILE A 31 5.49 -25.91 -22.89
C ILE A 31 4.11 -25.27 -22.66
N GLY A 32 3.17 -26.03 -22.10
CA GLY A 32 1.85 -25.52 -21.71
C GLY A 32 1.95 -24.48 -20.60
N HIS A 33 2.85 -24.68 -19.62
CA HIS A 33 3.10 -23.71 -18.56
C HIS A 33 3.65 -22.40 -19.14
N LEU A 34 4.65 -22.46 -20.02
CA LEU A 34 5.20 -21.28 -20.69
C LEU A 34 4.15 -20.55 -21.55
N SER A 35 3.28 -21.29 -22.24
CA SER A 35 2.16 -20.70 -22.99
C SER A 35 1.18 -19.95 -22.07
N LEU A 36 0.83 -20.53 -20.92
CA LEU A 36 -0.05 -19.87 -19.95
C LEU A 36 0.56 -18.59 -19.38
N LEU A 37 1.88 -18.57 -19.14
CA LEU A 37 2.60 -17.37 -18.71
C LEU A 37 2.55 -16.27 -19.78
N GLU A 38 2.93 -16.58 -21.03
CA GLU A 38 2.94 -15.60 -22.13
C GLU A 38 1.57 -15.01 -22.46
N ASN A 39 0.48 -15.74 -22.16
CA ASN A 39 -0.88 -15.28 -22.37
C ASN A 39 -1.50 -14.61 -21.12
N GLY A 40 -0.71 -14.40 -20.06
CA GLY A 40 -1.19 -13.82 -18.80
C GLY A 40 -2.21 -14.67 -18.04
N LYS A 41 -2.43 -15.92 -18.45
CA LYS A 41 -3.35 -16.86 -17.80
C LYS A 41 -2.79 -17.43 -16.50
N ARG A 42 -1.48 -17.27 -16.28
CA ARG A 42 -0.80 -17.65 -15.03
C ARG A 42 0.23 -16.60 -14.66
N LYS A 43 0.34 -16.31 -13.36
CA LYS A 43 1.42 -15.48 -12.83
C LYS A 43 2.72 -16.30 -12.76
N PRO A 44 3.90 -15.70 -13.05
CA PRO A 44 5.18 -16.35 -12.83
C PRO A 44 5.37 -16.66 -11.34
N LYS A 45 6.16 -17.69 -11.05
CA LYS A 45 6.70 -17.94 -9.70
C LYS A 45 8.18 -17.62 -9.70
N VAL A 46 8.73 -17.14 -8.59
CA VAL A 46 10.17 -16.87 -8.43
C VAL A 46 11.03 -18.07 -8.87
N GLU A 47 10.63 -19.28 -8.49
CA GLU A 47 11.28 -20.55 -8.86
C GLU A 47 11.37 -20.77 -10.39
N SER A 48 10.37 -20.31 -11.14
CA SER A 48 10.32 -20.43 -12.60
C SER A 48 11.14 -19.36 -13.32
N LEU A 49 11.50 -18.27 -12.64
CA LEU A 49 12.17 -17.13 -13.26
C LEU A 49 13.65 -17.39 -13.53
N ALA A 50 14.39 -18.03 -12.61
CA ALA A 50 15.79 -18.36 -12.83
C ALA A 50 16.03 -19.25 -14.07
N PRO A 51 15.31 -20.37 -14.27
CA PRO A 51 15.48 -21.19 -15.46
C PRO A 51 15.00 -20.51 -16.75
N LEU A 52 13.99 -19.62 -16.69
CA LEU A 52 13.56 -18.83 -17.85
C LEU A 52 14.60 -17.79 -18.25
N ALA A 53 15.19 -17.08 -17.28
CA ALA A 53 16.24 -16.11 -17.49
C ALA A 53 17.44 -16.75 -18.20
N LEU A 54 17.86 -17.93 -17.74
CA LEU A 54 18.92 -18.71 -18.37
C LEU A 54 18.55 -19.15 -19.80
N ALA A 55 17.34 -19.69 -20.00
CA ALA A 55 16.88 -20.18 -21.31
C ALA A 55 16.75 -19.07 -22.37
N LEU A 56 16.37 -17.87 -21.94
CA LEU A 56 16.25 -16.67 -22.77
C LEU A 56 17.57 -15.89 -22.85
N GLY A 57 18.56 -16.16 -22.00
CA GLY A 57 19.79 -15.37 -21.90
C GLY A 57 19.49 -13.91 -21.54
N ILE A 58 18.65 -13.71 -20.51
CA ILE A 58 18.27 -12.40 -19.97
C ILE A 58 18.78 -12.35 -18.53
N PRO A 59 19.29 -11.20 -18.04
CA PRO A 59 19.63 -11.06 -16.63
C PRO A 59 18.45 -11.43 -15.73
N TYR A 60 18.72 -12.21 -14.68
CA TYR A 60 17.67 -12.65 -13.74
C TYR A 60 16.92 -11.47 -13.12
N GLY A 61 17.64 -10.37 -12.82
CA GLY A 61 17.06 -9.14 -12.30
C GLY A 61 16.02 -8.51 -13.24
N ASP A 62 16.24 -8.51 -14.55
CA ASP A 62 15.29 -7.95 -15.51
C ASP A 62 14.00 -8.78 -15.57
N LEU A 63 14.14 -10.11 -15.51
CA LEU A 63 13.02 -11.03 -15.47
C LEU A 63 12.21 -10.88 -14.17
N MET A 64 12.89 -10.69 -13.04
CA MET A 64 12.29 -10.42 -11.73
C MET A 64 11.55 -9.07 -11.72
N ARG A 65 12.15 -8.02 -12.29
CA ARG A 65 11.54 -6.70 -12.42
C ARG A 65 10.29 -6.74 -13.30
N ALA A 66 10.40 -7.34 -14.49
CA ALA A 66 9.26 -7.51 -15.40
C ALA A 66 8.13 -8.36 -14.80
N ALA A 67 8.47 -9.30 -13.91
CA ALA A 67 7.49 -10.12 -13.18
C ALA A 67 6.88 -9.41 -11.96
N GLY A 68 7.33 -8.19 -11.63
CA GLY A 68 6.86 -7.40 -10.49
C GLY A 68 7.45 -7.79 -9.13
N TYR A 69 8.55 -8.55 -9.12
CA TYR A 69 9.28 -8.93 -7.90
C TYR A 69 10.37 -7.92 -7.51
N LEU A 70 10.79 -7.06 -8.44
CA LEU A 70 11.69 -5.93 -8.19
C LEU A 70 10.97 -4.64 -8.62
N ASP A 71 9.82 -4.37 -8.01
CA ASP A 71 9.16 -3.07 -8.11
C ASP A 71 9.65 -2.19 -6.94
N ASP A 72 10.20 -1.02 -7.24
CA ASP A 72 10.67 -0.06 -6.23
C ASP A 72 9.53 0.35 -5.29
N ARG A 73 8.27 0.26 -5.75
CA ARG A 73 7.08 0.46 -4.91
C ARG A 73 6.88 -0.65 -3.88
N ASN A 74 7.21 -1.90 -4.20
CA ASN A 74 7.13 -2.99 -3.22
C ASN A 74 8.18 -2.80 -2.12
N LEU A 75 9.40 -2.41 -2.52
CA LEU A 75 10.48 -2.12 -1.57
C LEU A 75 10.13 -0.94 -0.67
N LEU A 76 9.54 0.12 -1.23
CA LEU A 76 9.10 1.27 -0.44
C LEU A 76 7.95 0.91 0.50
N PHE A 77 6.97 0.14 0.03
CA PHE A 77 5.88 -0.37 0.87
C PHE A 77 6.42 -1.21 2.02
N ALA A 78 7.32 -2.15 1.72
CA ALA A 78 7.97 -3.01 2.71
C ALA A 78 8.70 -2.21 3.77
N HIS A 79 9.51 -1.24 3.34
CA HIS A 79 10.23 -0.34 4.22
C HIS A 79 9.26 0.45 5.11
N ARG A 80 8.23 1.09 4.55
CA ARG A 80 7.27 1.91 5.32
C ARG A 80 6.45 1.08 6.29
N LEU A 81 5.99 -0.10 5.89
CA LEU A 81 5.28 -1.03 6.77
C LEU A 81 6.14 -1.42 7.96
N HIS A 82 7.40 -1.81 7.70
CA HIS A 82 8.35 -2.21 8.73
C HIS A 82 8.71 -1.06 9.68
N SER A 83 9.05 0.11 9.13
CA SER A 83 9.43 1.28 9.92
C SER A 83 8.30 1.74 10.84
N VAL A 84 7.08 1.93 10.33
CA VAL A 84 5.94 2.38 11.15
C VAL A 84 5.64 1.38 12.26
N ARG A 85 5.68 0.08 11.96
CA ARG A 85 5.46 -0.96 12.95
C ARG A 85 6.48 -0.89 14.08
N LEU A 86 7.77 -0.73 13.76
CA LEU A 86 8.83 -0.63 14.77
C LEU A 86 8.75 0.66 15.58
N ASP A 87 8.48 1.80 14.93
CA ASP A 87 8.35 3.11 15.60
C ASP A 87 7.20 3.10 16.63
N GLN A 88 6.09 2.43 16.29
CA GLN A 88 4.95 2.25 17.18
C GLN A 88 5.10 1.07 18.15
N LYS A 89 6.23 0.34 18.11
CA LYS A 89 6.51 -0.84 18.93
C LYS A 89 5.46 -1.94 18.81
N VAL A 90 4.86 -2.07 17.63
CA VAL A 90 3.87 -3.11 17.33
C VAL A 90 4.60 -4.40 16.94
N ASP A 91 4.26 -5.52 17.56
CA ASP A 91 4.83 -6.81 17.17
C ASP A 91 4.19 -7.35 15.88
N VAL A 92 4.94 -8.15 15.13
CA VAL A 92 4.44 -8.81 13.91
C VAL A 92 3.21 -9.67 14.21
N GLN A 93 3.20 -10.37 15.35
CA GLN A 93 2.10 -11.23 15.78
C GLN A 93 0.83 -10.42 16.06
N ASP A 94 0.97 -9.26 16.71
CA ASP A 94 -0.14 -8.39 17.08
C ASP A 94 -0.75 -7.73 15.84
N LEU A 95 0.09 -7.18 14.97
CA LEU A 95 -0.34 -6.59 13.69
C LEU A 95 -1.06 -7.63 12.82
N ALA A 96 -0.49 -8.83 12.71
CA ALA A 96 -1.09 -9.91 11.94
C ALA A 96 -2.47 -10.30 12.50
N THR A 97 -2.58 -10.47 13.82
CA THR A 97 -3.85 -10.83 14.49
C THR A 97 -4.90 -9.75 14.30
N ALA A 98 -4.56 -8.48 14.55
CA ALA A 98 -5.47 -7.34 14.37
C ALA A 98 -5.93 -7.19 12.90
N CYS A 99 -5.03 -7.50 11.96
CA CYS A 99 -5.34 -7.51 10.54
C CYS A 99 -5.83 -8.87 10.03
N GLY A 100 -6.20 -9.83 10.89
CA GLY A 100 -6.73 -11.14 10.47
C GLY A 100 -5.87 -11.85 9.41
N LEU A 101 -4.55 -11.75 9.57
CA LEU A 101 -3.52 -12.32 8.71
C LEU A 101 -2.64 -13.28 9.53
N SER A 102 -1.76 -14.01 8.85
CA SER A 102 -0.70 -14.75 9.53
C SER A 102 0.56 -13.88 9.68
N PRO A 103 1.36 -14.05 10.76
CA PRO A 103 2.63 -13.34 10.96
C PRO A 103 3.57 -13.46 9.75
N LYS A 104 3.66 -14.68 9.20
CA LYS A 104 4.45 -14.98 8.00
C LYS A 104 4.03 -14.17 6.76
N THR A 105 2.79 -13.68 6.71
CA THR A 105 2.33 -12.81 5.62
C THR A 105 2.89 -11.40 5.77
N ILE A 106 2.96 -10.88 6.99
CA ILE A 106 3.54 -9.57 7.30
C ILE A 106 5.05 -9.61 7.03
N GLU A 107 5.78 -10.58 7.58
CA GLU A 107 7.23 -10.75 7.36
C GLU A 107 7.56 -10.79 5.87
N ARG A 108 6.78 -11.57 5.11
CA ARG A 108 6.95 -11.69 3.66
C ARG A 108 6.80 -10.36 2.92
N TRP A 109 5.96 -9.44 3.41
CA TRP A 109 5.84 -8.10 2.85
C TRP A 109 6.96 -7.18 3.32
N GLU A 110 7.37 -7.26 4.58
CA GLU A 110 8.52 -6.49 5.11
C GLU A 110 9.85 -6.86 4.41
N ASP A 111 9.96 -8.09 3.88
CA ASP A 111 11.10 -8.52 3.06
C ASP A 111 11.15 -7.85 1.66
N GLY A 112 10.08 -7.17 1.22
CA GLY A 112 10.01 -6.48 -0.08
C GLY A 112 10.02 -7.38 -1.32
N SER A 113 10.09 -8.70 -1.14
CA SER A 113 10.17 -9.70 -2.21
C SER A 113 8.82 -10.06 -2.83
N ASN A 114 7.73 -9.48 -2.34
CA ASN A 114 6.37 -9.81 -2.75
C ASN A 114 5.63 -8.67 -3.42
N HIS A 115 4.71 -9.07 -4.29
CA HIS A 115 3.66 -8.17 -4.79
C HIS A 115 2.89 -7.51 -3.64
N LEU A 116 2.44 -6.28 -3.90
CA LEU A 116 1.61 -5.52 -2.98
C LEU A 116 0.36 -6.31 -2.54
N PRO A 117 -0.11 -6.09 -1.30
CA PRO A 117 -1.36 -6.67 -0.83
C PRO A 117 -2.56 -6.17 -1.64
N SER A 118 -3.72 -6.80 -1.42
CA SER A 118 -4.98 -6.25 -1.93
C SER A 118 -5.28 -4.89 -1.28
N GLN A 119 -6.02 -4.04 -1.97
CA GLN A 119 -6.42 -2.72 -1.45
C GLN A 119 -7.09 -2.82 -0.07
N LYS A 120 -8.04 -3.75 0.10
CA LYS A 120 -8.70 -4.01 1.40
C LYS A 120 -7.71 -4.37 2.50
N THR A 121 -6.63 -5.06 2.16
CA THR A 121 -5.59 -5.43 3.13
C THR A 121 -4.73 -4.22 3.50
N ILE A 122 -4.37 -3.39 2.53
CA ILE A 122 -3.62 -2.15 2.75
C ILE A 122 -4.42 -1.22 3.66
N GLU A 123 -5.72 -1.04 3.41
CA GLU A 123 -6.60 -0.21 4.22
C GLU A 123 -6.66 -0.68 5.69
N ARG A 124 -6.68 -1.99 5.92
CA ARG A 124 -6.68 -2.56 7.29
C ARG A 124 -5.34 -2.34 8.01
N LEU A 125 -4.22 -2.54 7.31
CA LEU A 125 -2.89 -2.27 7.85
C LEU A 125 -2.75 -0.79 8.20
N ALA A 126 -3.14 0.10 7.27
CA ALA A 126 -3.11 1.54 7.44
C ALA A 126 -3.96 1.99 8.64
N ALA A 127 -5.19 1.49 8.76
CA ALA A 127 -6.08 1.81 9.86
C ALA A 127 -5.51 1.37 11.23
N HIS A 128 -4.93 0.16 11.32
CA HIS A 128 -4.36 -0.33 12.58
C HIS A 128 -3.09 0.44 12.97
N LEU A 129 -2.26 0.77 11.99
CA LEU A 129 -1.03 1.55 12.17
C LEU A 129 -1.27 3.07 12.21
N GLN A 130 -2.54 3.52 12.16
CA GLN A 130 -2.92 4.94 12.19
C GLN A 130 -2.19 5.81 11.13
N VAL A 131 -1.96 5.23 9.95
CA VAL A 131 -1.38 5.90 8.78
C VAL A 131 -2.34 5.82 7.59
N THR A 132 -2.02 6.50 6.50
CA THR A 132 -2.78 6.40 5.25
C THR A 132 -2.30 5.25 4.39
N SER A 133 -3.22 4.68 3.60
CA SER A 133 -2.88 3.75 2.52
C SER A 133 -1.93 4.40 1.52
N ASP A 134 -2.12 5.69 1.22
CA ASP A 134 -1.28 6.47 0.31
C ASP A 134 0.15 6.58 0.82
N TYR A 135 0.34 6.76 2.14
CA TYR A 135 1.66 6.71 2.73
C TYR A 135 2.28 5.33 2.58
N LEU A 136 1.58 4.25 2.95
CA LEU A 136 2.16 2.91 2.79
C LEU A 136 2.53 2.61 1.34
N LEU A 137 1.76 3.12 0.37
CA LEU A 137 1.98 2.92 -1.06
C LEU A 137 3.02 3.85 -1.69
N GLY A 138 3.58 4.81 -0.95
CA GLY A 138 4.56 5.76 -1.50
C GLY A 138 3.95 6.92 -2.30
N LEU A 139 2.64 7.15 -2.20
CA LEU A 139 1.93 8.22 -2.92
C LEU A 139 2.03 9.58 -2.21
N THR A 140 2.39 9.57 -0.93
CA THR A 140 2.64 10.75 -0.08
C THR A 140 3.72 10.45 0.94
N ASP A 141 4.51 11.44 1.35
CA ASP A 141 5.49 11.28 2.44
C ASP A 141 4.90 11.54 3.83
N ARG A 142 3.63 11.97 3.90
CA ARG A 142 2.94 12.23 5.17
C ARG A 142 2.25 10.95 5.67
N PRO A 143 2.66 10.38 6.82
CA PRO A 143 2.10 9.14 7.33
C PRO A 143 0.62 9.26 7.68
N GLU A 144 0.24 10.35 8.33
CA GLU A 144 -1.12 10.59 8.77
C GLU A 144 -1.96 11.21 7.65
N ALA A 145 -3.26 10.89 7.64
CA ALA A 145 -4.20 11.72 6.90
C ALA A 145 -4.11 13.10 7.53
N ALA A 146 -4.05 14.17 6.73
CA ALA A 146 -4.07 15.51 7.29
C ALA A 146 -5.42 15.74 7.98
N THR A 147 -5.52 15.33 9.25
CA THR A 147 -6.61 15.67 10.14
C THR A 147 -6.29 17.07 10.66
N PHE A 148 -7.00 18.05 10.12
CA PHE A 148 -6.97 19.40 10.67
C PHE A 148 -8.11 19.51 11.66
N ASP A 149 -7.78 19.82 12.92
CA ASP A 149 -8.78 20.29 13.85
C ASP A 149 -9.29 21.65 13.35
N LEU A 150 -10.54 21.69 12.91
CA LEU A 150 -11.14 22.92 12.41
C LEU A 150 -11.14 24.03 13.47
N ARG A 151 -11.16 23.66 14.76
CA ARG A 151 -11.03 24.60 15.87
C ARG A 151 -9.69 25.32 15.83
N SER A 152 -8.60 24.58 15.61
CA SER A 152 -7.24 25.16 15.47
C SER A 152 -7.16 26.13 14.28
N VAL A 153 -7.89 25.86 13.19
CA VAL A 153 -7.98 26.77 12.05
C VAL A 153 -8.70 28.07 12.44
N LEU A 154 -9.80 27.99 13.18
CA LEU A 154 -10.56 29.17 13.64
C LEU A 154 -9.79 30.02 14.67
N GLU A 155 -8.80 29.44 15.35
CA GLU A 155 -7.93 30.14 16.30
C GLU A 155 -6.81 30.96 15.63
N MET A 156 -6.50 30.71 14.35
CA MET A 156 -5.48 31.46 13.62
C MET A 156 -5.82 32.95 13.44
N ASP A 157 -4.79 33.80 13.33
CA ASP A 157 -4.94 35.26 13.18
C ASP A 157 -5.77 35.65 11.96
N THR A 158 -5.54 34.99 10.82
CA THR A 158 -6.25 35.26 9.56
C THR A 158 -6.84 33.96 9.01
N VAL A 159 -8.18 33.90 8.96
CA VAL A 159 -8.93 32.80 8.36
C VAL A 159 -9.79 33.37 7.24
N ILE A 160 -9.74 32.76 6.05
CA ILE A 160 -10.45 33.25 4.87
C ILE A 160 -11.48 32.22 4.43
N TYR A 161 -12.70 32.66 4.15
CA TYR A 161 -13.76 31.85 3.55
C TYR A 161 -14.23 32.53 2.25
N ASN A 162 -14.10 31.85 1.11
CA ASN A 162 -14.44 32.37 -0.23
C ASN A 162 -13.82 33.75 -0.53
N GLY A 163 -12.54 33.92 -0.20
CA GLY A 163 -11.82 35.19 -0.41
C GLY A 163 -12.14 36.30 0.59
N THR A 164 -13.05 36.08 1.55
CA THR A 164 -13.39 37.05 2.59
C THR A 164 -12.76 36.64 3.93
N PRO A 165 -11.96 37.50 4.58
CA PRO A 165 -11.44 37.25 5.91
C PRO A 165 -12.57 37.19 6.95
N LEU A 166 -12.54 36.20 7.83
CA LEU A 166 -13.47 36.07 8.94
C LEU A 166 -13.03 36.95 10.12
N THR A 167 -13.96 37.72 10.64
CA THR A 167 -13.80 38.45 11.90
C THR A 167 -13.78 37.49 13.09
N ALA A 168 -13.28 37.94 14.25
CA ALA A 168 -13.26 37.12 15.47
C ALA A 168 -14.66 36.61 15.85
N GLU A 169 -15.69 37.47 15.77
CA GLU A 169 -17.07 37.11 16.04
C GLU A 169 -17.60 36.03 15.08
N GLN A 170 -17.28 36.13 13.79
CA GLN A 170 -17.66 35.11 12.80
C GLN A 170 -16.96 33.78 13.05
N LYS A 171 -15.68 33.80 13.46
CA LYS A 171 -14.95 32.57 13.83
C LYS A 171 -15.60 31.89 15.05
N THR A 172 -16.00 32.67 16.05
CA THR A 172 -16.76 32.17 17.21
C THR A 172 -18.12 31.60 16.79
N PHE A 173 -18.86 32.31 15.95
CA PHE A 173 -20.16 31.85 15.45
C PHE A 173 -20.05 30.53 14.67
N VAL A 174 -19.05 30.39 13.81
CA VAL A 174 -18.79 29.14 13.07
C VAL A 174 -18.46 28.00 14.04
N ALA A 175 -17.62 28.24 15.05
CA ALA A 175 -17.31 27.24 16.07
C ALA A 175 -18.57 26.79 16.83
N ASP A 176 -19.40 27.74 17.27
CA ASP A 176 -20.65 27.47 17.99
C ASP A 176 -21.68 26.76 17.12
N LEU A 177 -21.80 27.14 15.85
CA LEU A 177 -22.68 26.50 14.89
C LEU A 177 -22.30 25.04 14.70
N ILE A 178 -21.02 24.75 14.47
CA ILE A 178 -20.52 23.38 14.31
C ILE A 178 -20.76 22.58 15.58
N ARG A 179 -20.44 23.14 16.76
CA ARG A 179 -20.71 22.50 18.06
C ARG A 179 -22.19 22.11 18.19
N ARG A 180 -23.08 23.03 17.89
CA ARG A 180 -24.53 22.81 17.99
C ARG A 180 -25.06 21.80 16.97
N VAL A 181 -24.51 21.79 15.75
CA VAL A 181 -24.83 20.76 14.74
C VAL A 181 -24.37 19.38 15.19
N LEU A 182 -23.17 19.28 15.76
CA LEU A 182 -22.64 18.03 16.31
C LEU A 182 -23.51 17.53 17.48
N ASP A 183 -23.87 18.41 18.42
CA ASP A 183 -24.78 18.13 19.54
C ASP A 183 -26.17 17.66 19.07
N PHE A 184 -26.65 18.14 17.91
CA PHE A 184 -27.94 17.77 17.34
C PHE A 184 -27.88 16.45 16.52
N SER A 185 -26.71 16.13 16.00
CA SER A 185 -26.47 14.94 15.17
C SER A 185 -26.02 13.70 15.95
N GLY A 186 -25.64 13.85 17.23
CA GLY A 186 -25.21 12.76 18.10
C GLY A 186 -26.13 12.55 19.31
N SER A 187 -26.62 11.32 19.50
CA SER A 187 -26.94 10.82 20.85
C SER A 187 -25.71 11.01 21.76
N PRO A 188 -25.88 11.30 23.06
CA PRO A 188 -24.76 11.62 23.93
C PRO A 188 -23.93 10.37 24.20
N SER A 189 -22.72 10.31 23.65
CA SER A 189 -21.68 9.41 24.15
C SER A 189 -20.35 10.15 24.21
N ASN A 190 -20.22 11.00 25.21
CA ASN A 190 -19.00 11.08 25.99
C ASN A 190 -19.35 11.61 27.38
N SER A 191 -19.85 10.72 28.25
CA SER A 191 -19.76 10.94 29.69
C SER A 191 -18.29 10.75 30.06
N GLN A 192 -17.54 11.86 30.08
CA GLN A 192 -16.27 11.90 30.77
C GLN A 192 -16.54 11.59 32.25
N GLU A 193 -15.86 10.54 32.70
CA GLU A 193 -15.49 10.33 34.10
C GLU A 193 -14.84 11.62 34.61
N ASP A 194 -15.53 12.33 35.48
CA ASP A 194 -14.97 13.21 36.48
C ASP A 194 -16.02 13.32 37.59
N ASP A 195 -16.03 12.34 38.48
CA ASP A 195 -16.57 12.53 39.81
C ASP A 195 -15.56 12.00 40.86
N GLU A 196 -14.99 13.00 41.54
CA GLU A 196 -14.58 13.03 42.93
C GLU A 196 -13.31 12.26 43.36
N LEU A 197 -12.19 13.00 43.33
CA LEU A 197 -11.41 13.15 44.56
C LEU A 197 -12.30 13.75 45.66
N LYS A 198 -12.64 12.94 46.67
CA LYS A 198 -12.65 13.33 48.09
C LYS A 198 -12.70 12.09 48.99
#